data_AF-A0A7J2L350-F1
#
_entry.id   AF-A0A7J2L350-F1
#
_cell.length_a   1.000
_cell.length_b   1.000
_cell.length_c   1.000
_cell.angle_alpha   90.00
_cell.angle_beta   90.00
_cell.angle_gamma   90.00
#
_symmetry.space_group_name_H-M   'P 1'
#
loop_
_entity.id
_entity.type
_entity.pdbx_description
1 polymer ?
#
loop_
_entity_poly.entity_id
_entity_poly.type
_entity_poly.pdbx_seq_one_letter_code
_entity_poly.pdbx_strand_id
1 'polypeptide(L)'
;MIRYIHPKSLAKPINRIYLNTARQLGAKIKITTYGKTQEKLIKAVISIEGDKQLIRALNKLGIKTTRKPIPALYSLKVLAEIAYKMRNPIPIGVGAHKQIVFVDSSYPIATTKKEFGVAIPREPVLWIDYMGNGSPPSYREYTGLPIPTSPTKRHQIAERIAKLLRTRKDAVLASLSSGEYMEDEEVTMDVLRDFKSWKVFSDDEEFGRRNYIDFSGLPRTLQIGLLIVASMFDGWLIVDAPRAWKWIEEILRYRANTLVLCPNAMGFNFPSIITEGKLIRKINFMTLIVVTEEITPFWDIK
;
A
#
# COMPACT_ATOMS: atom_id res chain seq x y z
N MET A 1 13.49 -28.33 10.62
CA MET A 1 12.76 -29.32 11.45
C MET A 1 11.28 -28.99 11.43
N ILE A 2 10.39 -29.96 11.17
CA ILE A 2 8.94 -29.76 11.17
C ILE A 2 8.36 -30.10 12.54
N ARG A 3 7.48 -29.23 13.05
CA ARG A 3 6.66 -29.44 14.26
C ARG A 3 5.24 -28.95 14.04
N TYR A 4 4.32 -29.36 14.91
CA TYR A 4 2.94 -28.90 14.91
C TYR A 4 2.67 -28.03 16.12
N ILE A 5 1.91 -26.95 15.94
CA ILE A 5 1.60 -26.02 17.02
C ILE A 5 0.41 -26.57 17.80
N HIS A 6 0.53 -26.61 19.13
CA HIS A 6 -0.57 -27.03 19.99
C HIS A 6 -1.69 -25.97 19.94
N PRO A 7 -2.95 -26.34 19.65
CA PRO A 7 -4.05 -25.39 19.46
C PRO A 7 -4.25 -24.40 20.62
N LYS A 8 -4.14 -24.90 21.87
CA LYS A 8 -4.22 -24.07 23.09
C LYS A 8 -3.23 -22.90 23.12
N SER A 9 -2.08 -22.99 22.45
CA SER A 9 -1.13 -21.88 22.37
C SER A 9 -1.67 -20.71 21.53
N LEU A 10 -2.62 -20.92 20.62
CA LEU A 10 -3.10 -19.87 19.71
C LEU A 10 -4.29 -19.08 20.26
N ALA A 11 -4.81 -19.47 21.43
CA ALA A 11 -5.83 -18.73 22.15
C ALA A 11 -5.35 -17.32 22.54
N LYS A 12 -4.06 -17.18 22.89
CA LYS A 12 -3.46 -15.89 23.26
C LYS A 12 -3.05 -15.10 21.99
N PRO A 13 -3.50 -13.85 21.81
CA PRO A 13 -3.13 -13.02 20.65
C PRO A 13 -1.62 -12.84 20.46
N ILE A 14 -0.89 -12.64 21.56
CA ILE A 14 0.58 -12.47 21.55
C ILE A 14 1.33 -13.64 20.91
N ASN A 15 0.81 -14.87 21.04
CA ASN A 15 1.45 -16.04 20.43
C ASN A 15 1.33 -16.02 18.90
N ARG A 16 0.28 -15.39 18.36
CA ARG A 16 0.10 -15.22 16.91
C ARG A 16 1.07 -14.17 16.35
N ILE A 17 1.34 -13.12 17.14
CA ILE A 17 2.38 -12.12 16.85
C ILE A 17 3.77 -12.76 16.80
N TYR A 18 4.11 -13.60 17.78
CA TYR A 18 5.39 -14.33 17.81
C TYR A 18 5.55 -15.25 16.60
N LEU A 19 4.47 -15.89 16.13
CA LEU A 19 4.50 -16.71 14.91
C LEU A 19 4.74 -15.89 13.64
N ASN A 20 4.10 -14.73 13.53
CA ASN A 20 4.34 -13.83 12.41
C ASN A 20 5.78 -13.29 12.43
N THR A 21 6.33 -13.00 13.61
CA THR A 21 7.74 -12.61 13.79
C THR A 21 8.68 -13.76 13.41
N ALA A 22 8.40 -14.99 13.84
CA ALA A 22 9.19 -16.16 13.47
C ALA A 22 9.23 -16.38 11.95
N ARG A 23 8.13 -16.07 11.23
CA ARG A 23 8.09 -16.12 9.77
C ARG A 23 9.05 -15.12 9.14
N GLN A 24 9.13 -13.90 9.66
CA GLN A 24 10.11 -12.90 9.20
C GLN A 24 11.54 -13.36 9.43
N LEU A 25 11.78 -14.13 10.50
CA LEU A 25 13.07 -14.77 10.82
C LEU A 25 13.31 -16.09 10.06
N GLY A 26 12.50 -16.42 9.05
CA GLY A 26 12.72 -17.55 8.15
C GLY A 26 11.92 -18.82 8.46
N ALA A 27 11.05 -18.84 9.47
CA ALA A 27 10.15 -19.99 9.68
C ALA A 27 9.10 -20.10 8.57
N LYS A 28 8.86 -21.32 8.09
CA LYS A 28 7.72 -21.64 7.21
C LYS A 28 6.57 -22.14 8.08
N ILE A 29 5.45 -21.43 8.08
CA ILE A 29 4.24 -21.83 8.81
C ILE A 29 3.19 -22.21 7.78
N LYS A 30 2.65 -23.43 7.88
CA LYS A 30 1.64 -23.97 6.97
C LYS A 30 0.35 -24.27 7.74
N ILE A 31 -0.77 -23.86 7.17
CA ILE A 31 -2.11 -24.15 7.67
C ILE A 31 -2.72 -25.19 6.72
N THR A 32 -3.09 -26.35 7.23
CA THR A 32 -3.81 -27.39 6.48
C THR A 32 -5.23 -27.46 7.01
N THR A 33 -6.22 -27.10 6.20
CA THR A 33 -7.64 -27.11 6.56
C THR A 33 -8.31 -28.42 6.14
N TYR A 34 -9.25 -28.90 6.95
CA TYR A 34 -9.98 -30.15 6.74
C TYR A 34 -11.50 -29.88 6.72
N GLY A 35 -12.18 -30.24 5.63
CA GLY A 35 -13.64 -30.22 5.54
C GLY A 35 -14.29 -28.83 5.38
N LYS A 36 -15.63 -28.81 5.47
CA LYS A 36 -16.47 -27.60 5.38
C LYS A 36 -16.55 -26.87 6.74
N THR A 37 -16.67 -25.55 6.68
CA THR A 37 -16.84 -24.63 7.81
C THR A 37 -18.09 -24.99 8.62
N GLN A 38 -17.94 -25.23 9.93
CA GLN A 38 -19.05 -25.27 10.86
C GLN A 38 -19.07 -23.93 11.60
N GLU A 39 -20.15 -23.14 11.49
CA GLU A 39 -20.37 -21.96 12.34
C GLU A 39 -19.17 -20.97 12.44
N LYS A 40 -18.52 -20.64 11.31
CA LYS A 40 -17.32 -19.78 11.22
C LYS A 40 -16.03 -20.35 11.85
N LEU A 41 -16.07 -21.61 12.26
CA LEU A 41 -14.92 -22.39 12.68
C LEU A 41 -14.46 -23.34 11.57
N ILE A 42 -13.15 -23.53 11.49
CA ILE A 42 -12.50 -24.41 10.52
C ILE A 42 -11.62 -25.40 11.26
N LYS A 43 -11.81 -26.68 10.96
CA LYS A 43 -10.90 -27.72 11.42
C LYS A 43 -9.59 -27.59 10.66
N ALA A 44 -8.50 -27.31 11.36
CA ALA A 44 -7.18 -27.14 10.75
C ALA A 44 -6.07 -27.77 11.60
N VAL A 45 -4.92 -27.98 10.96
CA VAL A 45 -3.65 -28.29 11.59
C VAL A 45 -2.67 -27.20 11.17
N ILE A 46 -1.89 -26.70 12.13
CA ILE A 46 -0.89 -25.66 11.88
C ILE A 46 0.49 -26.26 12.16
N SER A 47 1.31 -26.31 11.12
CA SER A 47 2.71 -26.75 11.22
C SER A 47 3.66 -25.56 11.11
N ILE A 48 4.81 -25.71 11.75
CA ILE A 48 5.93 -24.79 11.67
C ILE A 48 7.19 -25.57 11.32
N GLU A 49 7.90 -25.08 10.33
CA GLU A 49 9.20 -25.57 9.91
C GLU A 49 10.23 -24.46 10.09
N GLY A 50 11.31 -24.77 10.80
CA GLY A 50 12.40 -23.82 11.02
C GLY A 50 13.60 -24.47 11.70
N ASP A 51 14.58 -23.64 12.03
CA ASP A 51 15.75 -24.06 12.79
C ASP A 51 15.39 -24.47 14.24
N LYS A 52 16.18 -25.39 14.81
CA LYS A 52 16.01 -25.90 16.16
C LYS A 52 16.11 -24.81 17.22
N GLN A 53 16.97 -23.79 17.04
CA GLN A 53 17.06 -22.69 17.99
C GLN A 53 15.79 -21.84 17.97
N LEU A 54 15.26 -21.51 16.79
CA LEU A 54 14.02 -20.76 16.63
C LEU A 54 12.83 -21.48 17.28
N ILE A 55 12.67 -22.78 17.03
CA ILE A 55 11.60 -23.57 17.65
C ILE A 55 11.76 -23.64 19.18
N ARG A 56 12.99 -23.74 19.70
CA ARG A 56 13.25 -23.68 21.16
C ARG A 56 12.88 -22.33 21.74
N ALA A 57 13.22 -21.22 21.06
CA ALA A 57 12.84 -19.88 21.49
C ALA A 57 11.32 -19.71 21.54
N LEU A 58 10.60 -20.16 20.51
CA LEU A 58 9.12 -20.12 20.50
C LEU A 58 8.50 -20.94 21.63
N ASN A 59 9.04 -22.11 21.95
CA ASN A 59 8.59 -22.90 23.10
C ASN A 59 8.80 -22.15 24.42
N LYS A 60 9.94 -21.46 24.60
CA LYS A 60 10.20 -20.60 25.77
C LYS A 60 9.23 -19.42 25.86
N LEU A 61 8.81 -18.87 24.71
CA LEU A 61 7.80 -17.81 24.61
C LEU A 61 6.35 -18.32 24.77
N GLY A 62 6.15 -19.62 25.04
CA GLY A 62 4.83 -20.20 25.34
C GLY A 62 4.09 -20.83 24.15
N ILE A 63 4.72 -20.90 22.98
CA ILE A 63 4.18 -21.64 21.83
C ILE A 63 4.59 -23.11 21.95
N LYS A 64 3.69 -23.95 22.45
CA LYS A 64 3.93 -25.38 22.62
C LYS A 64 3.88 -26.07 21.26
N THR A 65 4.86 -26.94 21.01
CA THR A 65 4.98 -27.68 19.75
C THR A 65 5.03 -29.20 19.96
N THR A 66 4.41 -29.96 19.06
CA THR A 66 4.35 -31.43 19.09
C THR A 66 4.95 -32.04 17.81
N ARG A 67 5.30 -33.34 17.86
CA ARG A 67 5.76 -34.09 16.67
C ARG A 67 4.59 -34.59 15.82
N LYS A 68 3.46 -34.91 16.45
CA LYS A 68 2.25 -35.38 15.78
C LYS A 68 1.30 -34.20 15.49
N PRO A 69 0.61 -34.19 14.34
CA PRO A 69 -0.41 -33.19 14.03
C PRO A 69 -1.57 -33.28 15.03
N ILE A 70 -2.09 -32.11 15.43
CA ILE A 70 -3.26 -32.02 16.31
C ILE A 70 -4.33 -31.21 15.56
N PRO A 71 -5.32 -31.88 14.94
CA PRO A 71 -6.45 -31.20 14.34
C PRO A 71 -7.29 -30.49 15.41
N ALA A 72 -7.64 -29.24 15.17
CA ALA A 72 -8.53 -28.48 16.06
C ALA A 72 -9.39 -27.50 15.27
N LEU A 73 -10.47 -27.04 15.90
CA LEU A 73 -11.33 -25.99 15.36
C LEU A 73 -10.72 -24.62 15.67
N TYR A 74 -10.59 -23.77 14.65
CA TYR A 74 -10.09 -22.41 14.77
C TYR A 74 -11.09 -21.43 14.16
N SER A 75 -11.20 -20.24 14.74
CA SER A 75 -11.92 -19.15 14.08
C SER A 75 -11.15 -18.68 12.83
N LEU A 76 -11.91 -18.26 11.81
CA LEU A 76 -11.34 -17.67 10.60
C LEU A 76 -10.37 -16.52 10.90
N LYS A 77 -10.67 -15.69 11.92
CA LYS A 77 -9.80 -14.60 12.35
C LYS A 77 -8.42 -15.08 12.78
N VAL A 78 -8.35 -16.13 13.62
CA VAL A 78 -7.07 -16.70 14.08
C VAL A 78 -6.26 -17.25 12.90
N LEU A 79 -6.92 -17.98 11.99
CA LEU A 79 -6.26 -18.53 10.82
C LEU A 79 -5.78 -17.42 9.86
N ALA A 80 -6.57 -16.37 9.65
CA ALA A 80 -6.20 -15.22 8.83
C ALA A 80 -5.00 -14.46 9.41
N GLU A 81 -4.98 -14.20 10.71
CA GLU A 81 -3.86 -13.55 11.41
C GLU A 81 -2.56 -14.34 11.28
N ILE A 82 -2.64 -15.68 11.36
CA ILE A 82 -1.49 -16.56 11.18
C ILE A 82 -1.13 -16.68 9.70
N ALA A 83 -2.08 -16.75 8.77
CA ALA A 83 -1.83 -16.87 7.34
C ALA A 83 -1.20 -15.60 6.76
N TYR A 84 -1.46 -14.44 7.36
CA TYR A 84 -1.01 -13.15 6.87
C TYR A 84 0.51 -13.09 6.74
N LYS A 85 0.96 -12.76 5.53
CA LYS A 85 2.38 -12.62 5.20
C LYS A 85 2.62 -11.21 4.66
N MET A 86 3.32 -10.41 5.45
CA MET A 86 3.84 -9.13 4.99
C MET A 86 4.99 -9.38 4.01
N ARG A 87 4.97 -8.66 2.89
CA ARG A 87 6.01 -8.73 1.86
C ARG A 87 7.08 -7.65 2.06
N ASN A 88 6.67 -6.41 2.34
CA ASN A 88 7.58 -5.29 2.58
C ASN A 88 7.22 -4.55 3.89
N PRO A 89 7.60 -5.12 5.05
CA PRO A 89 7.20 -4.58 6.35
C PRO A 89 7.94 -3.28 6.69
N ILE A 90 7.19 -2.27 7.10
CA ILE A 90 7.72 -1.00 7.63
C ILE A 90 7.24 -0.83 9.06
N PRO A 91 8.14 -0.59 10.04
CA PRO A 91 7.72 -0.38 11.41
C PRO A 91 7.01 0.97 11.54
N ILE A 92 5.89 1.02 12.26
CA ILE A 92 5.07 2.23 12.40
C ILE A 92 4.78 2.65 13.85
N GLY A 93 5.04 1.76 14.82
CA GLY A 93 4.77 2.04 16.23
C GLY A 93 4.90 0.81 17.11
N VAL A 94 4.42 0.94 18.35
CA VAL A 94 4.40 -0.11 19.37
C VAL A 94 2.96 -0.49 19.68
N GLY A 95 2.68 -1.79 19.73
CA GLY A 95 1.35 -2.32 20.01
C GLY A 95 1.09 -2.64 21.48
N ALA A 96 -0.11 -3.10 21.78
CA ALA A 96 -0.59 -3.36 23.16
C ALA A 96 0.27 -4.33 23.98
N HIS A 97 1.06 -5.20 23.35
CA HIS A 97 1.96 -6.14 24.03
C HIS A 97 3.43 -5.71 23.96
N LYS A 98 3.70 -4.42 23.74
CA LYS A 98 5.05 -3.85 23.57
C LYS A 98 5.81 -4.42 22.37
N GLN A 99 5.09 -5.02 21.41
CA GLN A 99 5.66 -5.48 20.14
C GLN A 99 5.80 -4.30 19.18
N ILE A 100 6.81 -4.36 18.30
CA ILE A 100 6.85 -3.45 17.14
C ILE A 100 5.74 -3.84 16.17
N VAL A 101 4.94 -2.87 15.76
CA VAL A 101 3.88 -3.04 14.76
C VAL A 101 4.38 -2.58 13.41
N PHE A 102 4.11 -3.40 12.40
CA PHE A 102 4.52 -3.17 11.02
C PHE A 102 3.32 -3.02 10.09
N VAL A 103 3.47 -2.20 9.07
CA VAL A 103 2.56 -2.11 7.92
C VAL A 103 3.24 -2.67 6.67
N ASP A 104 2.50 -3.34 5.79
CA ASP A 104 3.02 -3.81 4.51
C ASP A 104 2.90 -2.71 3.45
N SER A 105 4.04 -2.29 2.92
CA SER A 105 4.14 -1.27 1.87
C SER A 105 4.11 -1.84 0.44
N SER A 106 3.86 -3.15 0.28
CA SER A 106 3.71 -3.77 -1.05
C SER A 106 2.42 -3.40 -1.77
N TYR A 107 1.49 -2.78 -1.06
CA TYR A 107 0.22 -2.26 -1.55
C TYR A 107 -0.02 -0.87 -0.94
N PRO A 108 -0.95 -0.07 -1.48
CA PRO A 108 -1.26 1.24 -0.89
C PRO A 108 -1.74 1.13 0.55
N ILE A 109 -1.40 2.14 1.33
CA ILE A 109 -1.80 2.31 2.73
C ILE A 109 -2.67 3.56 2.81
N ALA A 110 -3.91 3.44 3.28
CA ALA A 110 -4.72 4.62 3.60
C ALA A 110 -4.41 5.10 5.02
N THR A 111 -4.41 6.41 5.27
CA THR A 111 -4.35 6.92 6.63
C THR A 111 -5.05 8.26 6.80
N THR A 112 -5.48 8.54 8.03
CA THR A 112 -6.15 9.79 8.40
C THR A 112 -5.19 10.86 8.95
N LYS A 113 -3.89 10.56 9.07
CA LYS A 113 -2.91 11.40 9.79
C LYS A 113 -1.73 11.75 8.87
N LYS A 114 -1.46 13.05 8.70
CA LYS A 114 -0.41 13.60 7.82
C LYS A 114 0.99 13.16 8.27
N GLU A 115 1.17 12.93 9.56
CA GLU A 115 2.42 12.51 10.22
C GLU A 115 2.94 11.18 9.65
N PHE A 116 2.05 10.22 9.36
CA PHE A 116 2.47 8.97 8.68
C PHE A 116 2.97 9.23 7.26
N GLY A 117 2.42 10.24 6.57
CA GLY A 117 2.90 10.68 5.25
C GLY A 117 4.33 11.22 5.29
N VAL A 118 4.77 11.75 6.42
CA VAL A 118 6.15 12.25 6.60
C VAL A 118 7.07 11.14 7.09
N ALA A 119 6.59 10.27 8.00
CA ALA A 119 7.41 9.32 8.74
C ALA A 119 7.64 7.97 8.02
N ILE A 120 6.66 7.48 7.23
CA ILE A 120 6.74 6.17 6.56
C ILE A 120 7.58 6.24 5.27
N PRO A 121 7.34 7.21 4.36
CA PRO A 121 7.93 7.18 3.03
C PRO A 121 9.45 7.38 3.04
N ARG A 122 10.14 6.56 2.23
CA ARG A 122 11.59 6.71 1.99
C ARG A 122 11.82 7.49 0.70
N GLU A 123 12.92 8.23 0.65
CA GLU A 123 13.28 9.01 -0.55
C GLU A 123 13.65 8.08 -1.73
N PRO A 124 13.29 8.45 -2.98
CA PRO A 124 12.61 9.70 -3.36
C PRO A 124 11.09 9.64 -3.14
N VAL A 125 10.46 10.78 -2.83
CA VAL A 125 9.03 10.91 -2.53
C VAL A 125 8.38 11.97 -3.42
N LEU A 126 7.19 11.67 -3.92
CA LEU A 126 6.29 12.60 -4.59
C LEU A 126 5.01 12.71 -3.78
N TRP A 127 4.66 13.92 -3.36
CA TRP A 127 3.44 14.27 -2.65
C TRP A 127 2.51 15.04 -3.59
N ILE A 128 1.32 14.50 -3.81
CA ILE A 128 0.26 15.14 -4.60
C ILE A 128 -0.82 15.60 -3.66
N ASP A 129 -1.12 16.89 -3.71
CA ASP A 129 -2.14 17.50 -2.89
C ASP A 129 -3.39 17.83 -3.71
N TYR A 130 -4.51 17.19 -3.39
CA TYR A 130 -5.84 17.54 -3.93
C TYR A 130 -6.70 18.31 -2.92
N MET A 131 -6.19 18.52 -1.71
CA MET A 131 -6.85 19.22 -0.60
C MET A 131 -6.54 20.72 -0.60
N GLY A 132 -5.33 21.11 -0.99
CA GLY A 132 -4.83 22.49 -0.86
C GLY A 132 -4.30 22.78 0.55
N ASN A 133 -3.70 21.79 1.21
CA ASN A 133 -3.21 21.86 2.59
C ASN A 133 -1.80 22.47 2.69
N GLY A 134 -1.19 22.84 1.56
CA GLY A 134 0.16 23.37 1.48
C GLY A 134 1.27 22.33 1.65
N SER A 135 2.44 22.64 1.08
CA SER A 135 3.62 21.77 1.09
C SER A 135 4.06 21.43 2.53
N PRO A 136 4.28 20.13 2.86
CA PRO A 136 4.91 19.76 4.11
C PRO A 136 6.34 20.34 4.21
N PRO A 137 6.88 20.55 5.44
CA PRO A 137 8.26 20.98 5.62
C PRO A 137 9.24 20.04 4.90
N SER A 138 10.32 20.58 4.33
CA SER A 138 11.36 19.87 3.55
C SER A 138 10.95 19.36 2.16
N TYR A 139 9.71 19.57 1.72
CA TYR A 139 9.30 19.27 0.36
C TYR A 139 9.47 20.50 -0.54
N ARG A 140 10.13 20.30 -1.68
CA ARG A 140 10.20 21.31 -2.73
C ARG A 140 8.92 21.25 -3.55
N GLU A 141 8.27 22.40 -3.71
CA GLU A 141 7.09 22.55 -4.55
C GLU A 141 7.50 22.65 -6.02
N TYR A 142 6.77 21.94 -6.86
CA TYR A 142 6.90 21.88 -8.31
C TYR A 142 5.57 22.24 -8.95
N THR A 143 5.61 22.72 -10.18
CA THR A 143 4.43 23.16 -10.93
C THR A 143 3.76 22.03 -11.68
N GLY A 144 4.50 20.98 -12.05
CA GLY A 144 4.00 19.89 -12.87
C GLY A 144 4.73 18.57 -12.67
N LEU A 145 4.32 17.55 -13.41
CA LEU A 145 5.03 16.27 -13.47
C LEU A 145 5.98 16.27 -14.66
N PRO A 146 7.25 15.85 -14.51
CA PRO A 146 8.12 15.64 -15.65
C PRO A 146 7.53 14.58 -16.57
N ILE A 147 7.61 14.82 -17.87
CA ILE A 147 7.25 13.80 -18.85
C ILE A 147 8.25 12.65 -18.74
N PRO A 148 7.82 11.41 -18.42
CA PRO A 148 8.77 10.32 -18.22
C PRO A 148 9.59 10.08 -19.47
N THR A 149 10.90 9.95 -19.34
CA THR A 149 11.81 9.67 -20.48
C THR A 149 11.72 8.22 -20.96
N SER A 150 11.33 7.30 -20.09
CA SER A 150 11.17 5.88 -20.41
C SER A 150 10.07 5.64 -21.47
N PRO A 151 10.40 5.04 -22.63
CA PRO A 151 9.42 4.73 -23.67
C PRO A 151 8.27 3.85 -23.17
N THR A 152 8.58 2.85 -22.35
CA THR A 152 7.56 1.97 -21.75
C THR A 152 6.58 2.75 -20.89
N LYS A 153 7.07 3.66 -20.03
CA LYS A 153 6.19 4.51 -19.20
C LYS A 153 5.36 5.45 -20.06
N ARG A 154 5.95 6.07 -21.10
CA ARG A 154 5.20 6.90 -22.06
C ARG A 154 4.06 6.13 -22.73
N HIS A 155 4.31 4.91 -23.20
CA HIS A 155 3.26 4.07 -23.78
C HIS A 155 2.14 3.71 -22.80
N GLN A 156 2.49 3.38 -21.55
CA GLN A 156 1.49 3.06 -20.52
C GLN A 156 0.66 4.29 -20.13
N ILE A 157 1.30 5.45 -19.98
CA ILE A 157 0.62 6.72 -19.71
C ILE A 157 -0.31 7.06 -20.87
N ALA A 158 0.19 7.02 -22.11
CA ALA A 158 -0.59 7.33 -23.30
C ALA A 158 -1.81 6.42 -23.43
N GLU A 159 -1.68 5.12 -23.17
CA GLU A 159 -2.81 4.20 -23.22
C GLU A 159 -3.89 4.57 -22.19
N ARG A 160 -3.50 4.92 -20.96
CA ARG A 160 -4.43 5.25 -19.88
C ARG A 160 -5.07 6.62 -20.08
N ILE A 161 -4.31 7.62 -20.52
CA ILE A 161 -4.82 8.95 -20.84
C ILE A 161 -5.73 8.88 -22.08
N ALA A 162 -5.39 8.09 -23.10
CA ALA A 162 -6.23 7.91 -24.28
C ALA A 162 -7.61 7.34 -23.92
N LYS A 163 -7.67 6.36 -23.00
CA LYS A 163 -8.93 5.84 -22.46
C LYS A 163 -9.71 6.92 -21.70
N LEU A 164 -9.03 7.74 -20.91
CA LEU A 164 -9.65 8.83 -20.14
C LEU A 164 -10.26 9.90 -21.06
N LEU A 165 -9.52 10.29 -22.11
CA LEU A 165 -9.92 11.33 -23.08
C LEU A 165 -10.74 10.77 -24.25
N ARG A 166 -10.99 9.45 -24.28
CA ARG A 166 -11.71 8.74 -25.36
C ARG A 166 -11.13 9.01 -26.75
N THR A 167 -9.81 8.92 -26.85
CA THR A 167 -9.05 9.23 -28.07
C THR A 167 -8.08 8.08 -28.42
N ARG A 168 -7.34 8.22 -29.51
CA ARG A 168 -6.36 7.23 -29.96
C ARG A 168 -5.06 7.36 -29.16
N LYS A 169 -4.46 6.22 -28.80
CA LYS A 169 -3.17 6.15 -28.08
C LYS A 169 -2.06 6.89 -28.83
N ASP A 170 -2.00 6.73 -30.15
CA ASP A 170 -0.94 7.32 -30.98
C ASP A 170 -1.00 8.85 -30.98
N ALA A 171 -2.20 9.43 -30.95
CA ALA A 171 -2.38 10.87 -30.82
C ALA A 171 -1.86 11.42 -29.48
N VAL A 172 -2.06 10.67 -28.38
CA VAL A 172 -1.51 11.03 -27.06
C VAL A 172 0.01 10.87 -27.04
N LEU A 173 0.55 9.81 -27.65
CA LEU A 173 2.01 9.60 -27.76
C LEU A 173 2.70 10.71 -28.53
N ALA A 174 2.13 11.11 -29.66
CA ALA A 174 2.62 12.24 -30.45
C ALA A 174 2.67 13.50 -29.58
N SER A 175 1.58 13.80 -28.85
CA SER A 175 1.46 14.97 -27.98
C SER A 175 2.42 14.98 -26.77
N LEU A 176 2.83 13.81 -26.28
CA LEU A 176 3.85 13.65 -25.22
C LEU A 176 5.29 13.72 -25.72
N SER A 177 5.50 13.58 -27.03
CA SER A 177 6.83 13.52 -27.65
C SER A 177 7.21 14.83 -28.33
N SER A 178 6.25 15.70 -28.63
CA SER A 178 6.46 16.93 -29.38
C SER A 178 6.98 18.08 -28.50
N GLY A 179 8.31 18.21 -28.48
CA GLY A 179 9.00 19.50 -28.48
C GLY A 179 9.30 20.01 -29.90
N GLU A 180 9.15 19.17 -30.93
CA GLU A 180 9.30 19.53 -32.35
C GLU A 180 8.03 19.12 -33.10
N TYR A 181 7.23 20.12 -33.48
CA TYR A 181 6.17 19.92 -34.46
C TYR A 181 6.86 19.82 -35.82
N MET A 182 6.71 18.68 -36.52
CA MET A 182 6.85 18.73 -37.98
C MET A 182 5.65 19.52 -38.49
N GLU A 183 5.91 20.79 -38.82
CA GLU A 183 5.06 21.62 -39.66
C GLU A 183 4.90 20.90 -41.00
N ASP A 184 3.85 20.10 -41.13
CA ASP A 184 3.12 19.87 -42.38
C ASP A 184 2.17 18.67 -42.18
N GLU A 185 1.13 18.88 -41.38
CA GLU A 185 -0.17 18.24 -41.54
C GLU A 185 -1.19 19.04 -40.73
N GLU A 186 -2.28 19.42 -41.40
CA GLU A 186 -3.40 20.23 -40.91
C GLU A 186 -3.77 19.94 -39.44
N VAL A 187 -3.75 20.99 -38.61
CA VAL A 187 -4.38 21.11 -37.28
C VAL A 187 -4.52 19.78 -36.53
N THR A 188 -3.40 19.16 -36.15
CA THR A 188 -3.45 18.14 -35.11
C THR A 188 -3.79 18.86 -33.81
N MET A 189 -5.08 18.90 -33.45
CA MET A 189 -5.52 19.41 -32.16
C MET A 189 -4.68 18.73 -31.08
N ASP A 190 -3.93 19.53 -30.31
CA ASP A 190 -3.13 19.01 -29.20
C ASP A 190 -4.09 18.37 -28.18
N VAL A 191 -4.12 17.04 -28.17
CA VAL A 191 -5.01 16.23 -27.33
C VAL A 191 -4.71 16.48 -25.84
N LEU A 192 -3.52 16.96 -25.53
CA LEU A 192 -3.07 17.30 -24.18
C LEU A 192 -3.05 18.82 -23.93
N ARG A 193 -3.70 19.63 -24.77
CA ARG A 193 -3.75 21.10 -24.59
C ARG A 193 -4.15 21.50 -23.18
N ASP A 194 -5.18 20.86 -22.62
CA ASP A 194 -5.63 21.13 -21.24
C ASP A 194 -4.61 20.67 -20.20
N PHE A 195 -3.92 19.55 -20.43
CA PHE A 195 -2.86 19.10 -19.52
C PHE A 195 -1.69 20.07 -19.50
N LYS A 196 -1.30 20.60 -20.65
CA LYS A 196 -0.22 21.60 -20.78
C LYS A 196 -0.65 22.96 -20.22
N SER A 197 -1.84 23.44 -20.54
CA SER A 197 -2.33 24.76 -20.09
C SER A 197 -2.49 24.83 -18.57
N TRP A 198 -2.87 23.71 -17.95
CA TRP A 198 -2.95 23.58 -16.49
C TRP A 198 -1.64 23.10 -15.84
N LYS A 199 -0.52 23.07 -16.59
CA LYS A 199 0.82 22.67 -16.12
C LYS A 199 0.86 21.29 -15.45
N VAL A 200 0.00 20.36 -15.88
CA VAL A 200 0.05 18.97 -15.40
C VAL A 200 1.38 18.31 -15.77
N PHE A 201 1.94 18.69 -16.93
CA PHE A 201 3.28 18.34 -17.34
C PHE A 201 4.21 19.55 -17.28
N SER A 202 5.46 19.34 -16.89
CA SER A 202 6.51 20.35 -16.92
C SER A 202 7.77 19.78 -17.58
N ASP A 203 8.33 20.50 -18.54
CA ASP A 203 9.51 20.07 -19.30
C ASP A 203 10.82 20.41 -18.58
N ASP A 204 10.79 21.35 -17.64
CA ASP A 204 11.97 21.93 -16.98
C ASP A 204 12.21 21.41 -15.55
N GLU A 205 11.43 20.44 -15.09
CA GLU A 205 11.46 19.99 -13.69
C GLU A 205 12.15 18.64 -13.51
N GLU A 206 13.36 18.66 -12.94
CA GLU A 206 14.00 17.46 -12.42
C GLU A 206 13.62 17.26 -10.95
N PHE A 207 12.92 16.17 -10.67
CA PHE A 207 12.53 15.83 -9.30
C PHE A 207 13.73 15.53 -8.41
N GLY A 208 13.77 16.21 -7.27
CA GLY A 208 14.70 15.93 -6.18
C GLY A 208 14.23 14.78 -5.29
N ARG A 209 14.67 14.79 -4.03
CA ARG A 209 14.37 13.71 -3.08
C ARG A 209 12.97 13.79 -2.47
N ARG A 210 12.46 15.00 -2.22
CA ARG A 210 11.13 15.26 -1.65
C ARG A 210 10.43 16.31 -2.48
N ASN A 211 9.43 15.87 -3.23
CA ASN A 211 8.75 16.66 -4.23
C ASN A 211 7.29 16.79 -3.83
N TYR A 212 6.75 18.00 -3.89
CA TYR A 212 5.36 18.29 -3.62
C TYR A 212 4.77 18.98 -4.83
N ILE A 213 3.52 18.65 -5.15
CA ILE A 213 2.76 19.40 -6.13
C ILE A 213 1.34 19.61 -5.62
N ASP A 214 0.90 20.86 -5.68
CA ASP A 214 -0.48 21.24 -5.43
C ASP A 214 -1.30 21.15 -6.72
N PHE A 215 -2.33 20.31 -6.68
CA PHE A 215 -3.31 20.13 -7.74
C PHE A 215 -4.74 20.26 -7.22
N SER A 216 -4.90 20.95 -6.10
CA SER A 216 -6.18 21.45 -5.64
C SER A 216 -6.81 22.35 -6.71
N GLY A 217 -8.14 22.32 -6.82
CA GLY A 217 -8.89 23.12 -7.80
C GLY A 217 -8.86 22.62 -9.25
N LEU A 218 -8.04 21.63 -9.62
CA LEU A 218 -8.06 21.07 -10.97
C LEU A 218 -9.41 20.41 -11.32
N PRO A 219 -9.90 20.56 -12.58
CA PRO A 219 -10.99 19.75 -13.10
C PRO A 219 -10.74 18.25 -12.94
N ARG A 220 -11.81 17.49 -12.65
CA ARG A 220 -11.72 16.06 -12.33
C ARG A 220 -10.95 15.24 -13.37
N THR A 221 -11.14 15.51 -14.67
CA THR A 221 -10.43 14.80 -15.73
C THR A 221 -8.92 15.00 -15.62
N LEU A 222 -8.47 16.22 -15.31
CA LEU A 222 -7.06 16.53 -15.13
C LEU A 222 -6.52 15.88 -13.86
N GLN A 223 -7.26 15.92 -12.74
CA GLN A 223 -6.87 15.21 -11.51
C GLN A 223 -6.65 13.70 -11.74
N ILE A 224 -7.56 13.05 -12.49
CA ILE A 224 -7.44 11.62 -12.82
C ILE A 224 -6.22 11.36 -13.70
N GLY A 225 -6.06 12.14 -14.78
CA GLY A 225 -4.93 12.00 -15.69
C GLY A 225 -3.58 12.22 -14.99
N LEU A 226 -3.56 13.13 -14.05
CA LEU A 226 -2.40 13.43 -13.23
C LEU A 226 -2.01 12.27 -12.33
N LEU A 227 -2.97 11.68 -11.61
CA LEU A 227 -2.69 10.52 -10.79
C LEU A 227 -2.23 9.33 -11.63
N ILE A 228 -2.76 9.19 -12.86
CA ILE A 228 -2.26 8.19 -13.83
C ILE A 228 -0.77 8.40 -14.09
N VAL A 229 -0.35 9.62 -14.40
CA VAL A 229 1.06 9.95 -14.66
C VAL A 229 1.90 9.71 -13.41
N ALA A 230 1.52 10.31 -12.28
CA ALA A 230 2.28 10.19 -11.04
C ALA A 230 2.33 8.77 -10.47
N SER A 231 1.34 7.92 -10.77
CA SER A 231 1.40 6.50 -10.40
C SER A 231 2.60 5.77 -10.99
N MET A 232 3.23 6.33 -12.03
CA MET A 232 4.45 5.81 -12.67
C MET A 232 5.76 6.34 -12.07
N PHE A 233 5.69 7.19 -11.04
CA PHE A 233 6.87 7.61 -10.28
C PHE A 233 7.52 6.39 -9.61
N ASP A 234 8.85 6.28 -9.64
CA ASP A 234 9.57 5.10 -9.11
C ASP A 234 9.73 5.10 -7.59
N GLY A 235 9.58 6.26 -6.96
CA GLY A 235 9.70 6.41 -5.51
C GLY A 235 8.40 6.18 -4.74
N TRP A 236 8.36 6.72 -3.53
CA TRP A 236 7.13 6.78 -2.76
C TRP A 236 6.15 7.79 -3.34
N LEU A 237 4.87 7.43 -3.40
CA LEU A 237 3.80 8.32 -3.79
C LEU A 237 2.90 8.57 -2.59
N ILE A 238 2.71 9.84 -2.24
CA ILE A 238 1.74 10.28 -1.26
C ILE A 238 0.64 11.02 -1.99
N VAL A 239 -0.61 10.68 -1.71
CA VAL A 239 -1.78 11.34 -2.28
C VAL A 239 -2.63 11.88 -1.15
N ASP A 240 -2.69 13.20 -1.02
CA ASP A 240 -3.59 13.88 -0.09
C ASP A 240 -4.92 14.15 -0.78
N ALA A 241 -5.96 13.46 -0.32
CA ALA A 241 -7.25 13.42 -0.98
C ALA A 241 -8.37 13.85 -0.01
N PRO A 242 -9.32 14.70 -0.46
CA PRO A 242 -10.43 15.15 0.39
C PRO A 242 -11.43 14.06 0.76
N ARG A 243 -11.50 12.99 -0.03
CA ARG A 243 -12.43 11.89 0.17
C ARG A 243 -11.91 10.62 -0.50
N ALA A 244 -12.44 9.49 -0.06
CA ALA A 244 -12.12 8.18 -0.60
C ALA A 244 -12.74 7.97 -2.00
N TRP A 245 -12.14 8.59 -3.01
CA TRP A 245 -12.58 8.46 -4.38
C TRP A 245 -12.25 7.08 -4.95
N LYS A 246 -13.26 6.42 -5.53
CA LYS A 246 -13.10 5.12 -6.19
C LYS A 246 -12.01 5.11 -7.27
N TRP A 247 -11.86 6.20 -8.02
CA TRP A 247 -10.85 6.29 -9.08
C TRP A 247 -9.41 6.34 -8.52
N ILE A 248 -9.19 6.93 -7.34
CA ILE A 248 -7.89 6.86 -6.66
C ILE A 248 -7.57 5.41 -6.30
N GLU A 249 -8.56 4.70 -5.74
CA GLU A 249 -8.42 3.27 -5.41
C GLU A 249 -8.07 2.45 -6.65
N GLU A 250 -8.82 2.60 -7.74
CA GLU A 250 -8.64 1.85 -8.97
C GLU A 250 -7.25 2.07 -9.60
N ILE A 251 -6.76 3.31 -9.59
CA ILE A 251 -5.45 3.67 -10.13
C ILE A 251 -4.31 3.10 -9.27
N LEU A 252 -4.45 3.16 -7.94
CA LEU A 252 -3.35 2.85 -7.02
C LEU A 252 -3.37 1.42 -6.49
N ARG A 253 -4.45 0.65 -6.62
CA ARG A 253 -4.69 -0.64 -5.92
C ARG A 253 -3.53 -1.65 -5.89
N TYR A 254 -2.63 -1.62 -6.87
CA TYR A 254 -1.48 -2.53 -6.99
C TYR A 254 -0.12 -1.83 -6.87
N ARG A 255 -0.10 -0.52 -6.61
CA ARG A 255 1.12 0.27 -6.50
C ARG A 255 1.70 0.13 -5.09
N ALA A 256 2.87 -0.52 -4.99
CA ALA A 256 3.67 -0.52 -3.78
C ALA A 256 4.15 0.91 -3.42
N ASN A 257 4.64 1.10 -2.18
CA ASN A 257 5.22 2.37 -1.71
C ASN A 257 4.27 3.56 -1.95
N THR A 258 2.99 3.37 -1.62
CA THR A 258 1.94 4.38 -1.80
C THR A 258 1.23 4.62 -0.49
N LEU A 259 1.06 5.89 -0.12
CA LEU A 259 0.30 6.31 1.04
C LEU A 259 -0.80 7.29 0.60
N VAL A 260 -2.04 7.04 1.01
CA VAL A 260 -3.17 7.90 0.67
C VAL A 260 -3.69 8.53 1.96
N LEU A 261 -3.46 9.83 2.08
CA LEU A 261 -3.99 10.66 3.17
C LEU A 261 -5.43 11.02 2.83
N CYS A 262 -6.35 10.71 3.73
CA CYS A 262 -7.76 10.98 3.52
C CYS A 262 -8.47 11.05 4.88
N PRO A 263 -9.27 12.10 5.15
CA PRO A 263 -10.06 12.18 6.38
C PRO A 263 -10.96 10.95 6.58
N ASN A 264 -11.51 10.41 5.49
CA ASN A 264 -12.28 9.17 5.48
C ASN A 264 -11.49 8.00 4.85
N ALA A 265 -10.32 7.69 5.40
CA ALA A 265 -9.46 6.60 4.92
C ALA A 265 -10.17 5.23 4.85
N MET A 266 -11.16 5.00 5.72
CA MET A 266 -11.96 3.76 5.76
C MET A 266 -12.83 3.54 4.52
N GLY A 267 -13.10 4.60 3.74
CA GLY A 267 -13.82 4.49 2.48
C GLY A 267 -13.03 3.76 1.38
N PHE A 268 -11.72 3.60 1.52
CA PHE A 268 -10.90 2.84 0.59
C PHE A 268 -10.91 1.33 0.88
N ASN A 269 -10.82 0.52 -0.18
CA ASN A 269 -10.62 -0.92 -0.05
C ASN A 269 -9.15 -1.37 -0.02
N PHE A 270 -8.23 -0.50 0.41
CA PHE A 270 -6.83 -0.89 0.53
C PHE A 270 -6.60 -1.93 1.63
N PRO A 271 -5.58 -2.81 1.47
CA PRO A 271 -5.31 -3.90 2.42
C PRO A 271 -4.92 -3.41 3.82
N SER A 272 -4.32 -2.22 3.92
CA SER A 272 -3.84 -1.62 5.16
C SER A 272 -4.42 -0.22 5.32
N ILE A 273 -5.02 0.05 6.47
CA ILE A 273 -5.56 1.36 6.83
C ILE A 273 -5.05 1.72 8.23
N ILE A 274 -4.43 2.89 8.36
CA ILE A 274 -3.92 3.41 9.64
C ILE A 274 -4.81 4.56 10.08
N THR A 275 -5.52 4.39 11.18
CA THR A 275 -6.31 5.45 11.82
C THR A 275 -5.65 5.84 13.14
N GLU A 276 -6.22 6.83 13.84
CA GLU A 276 -5.76 7.20 15.18
C GLU A 276 -5.77 5.99 16.13
N GLY A 277 -4.58 5.63 16.62
CA GLY A 277 -4.35 4.54 17.57
C GLY A 277 -4.55 3.12 17.03
N LYS A 278 -4.85 2.93 15.73
CA LYS A 278 -5.20 1.60 15.18
C LYS A 278 -4.62 1.35 13.79
N LEU A 279 -4.12 0.14 13.59
CA LEU A 279 -3.84 -0.45 12.28
C LEU A 279 -4.94 -1.47 11.95
N ILE A 280 -5.60 -1.27 10.81
CA ILE A 280 -6.63 -2.15 10.28
C ILE A 280 -6.06 -2.88 9.08
N ARG A 281 -6.11 -4.21 9.10
CA ARG A 281 -5.68 -5.09 8.01
C ARG A 281 -6.87 -5.83 7.44
N LYS A 282 -7.06 -5.75 6.12
CA LYS A 282 -8.03 -6.53 5.35
C LYS A 282 -7.31 -7.73 4.73
N ILE A 283 -7.52 -8.90 5.31
CA ILE A 283 -6.82 -10.14 4.94
C ILE A 283 -7.78 -11.02 4.17
N ASN A 284 -7.44 -11.36 2.93
CA ASN A 284 -8.20 -12.35 2.17
C ASN A 284 -7.79 -13.77 2.60
N PHE A 285 -8.64 -14.43 3.38
CA PHE A 285 -8.46 -15.81 3.83
C PHE A 285 -9.78 -16.57 3.77
N MET A 286 -10.02 -17.26 2.65
CA MET A 286 -11.31 -17.85 2.24
C MET A 286 -12.44 -16.82 2.02
N THR A 287 -12.52 -15.82 2.89
CA THR A 287 -13.32 -14.60 2.80
C THR A 287 -12.47 -13.41 3.27
N LEU A 288 -12.98 -12.19 3.09
CA LEU A 288 -12.33 -10.99 3.61
C LEU A 288 -12.48 -10.91 5.12
N ILE A 289 -11.37 -10.93 5.84
CA ILE A 289 -11.31 -10.81 7.29
C ILE A 289 -10.66 -9.47 7.67
N VAL A 290 -11.34 -8.69 8.50
CA VAL A 290 -10.81 -7.44 9.05
C VAL A 290 -10.18 -7.72 10.41
N VAL A 291 -8.90 -7.39 10.55
CA VAL A 291 -8.14 -7.48 11.79
C VAL A 291 -7.72 -6.08 12.21
N THR A 292 -8.00 -5.73 13.46
CA THR A 292 -7.60 -4.46 14.05
C THR A 292 -6.55 -4.72 15.11
N GLU A 293 -5.45 -3.98 15.04
CA GLU A 293 -4.36 -3.97 16.01
C GLU A 293 -4.21 -2.56 16.57
N GLU A 294 -4.10 -2.43 17.88
CA GLU A 294 -3.81 -1.14 18.52
C GLU A 294 -2.35 -0.76 18.30
N ILE A 295 -2.11 0.52 18.03
CA ILE A 295 -0.78 1.07 17.79
C ILE A 295 -0.61 2.39 18.53
N THR A 296 0.56 2.56 19.15
CA THR A 296 1.09 3.87 19.56
C THR A 296 2.20 4.22 18.56
N PRO A 297 2.04 5.27 17.74
CA PRO A 297 3.06 5.68 16.78
C PRO A 297 4.39 5.99 17.46
N PHE A 298 5.52 5.78 16.77
CA PHE A 298 6.84 5.96 17.40
C PHE A 298 7.10 7.36 17.93
N TRP A 299 6.57 8.40 17.28
CA TRP A 299 6.73 9.78 17.72
C TRP A 299 5.91 10.14 18.97
N ASP A 300 4.94 9.31 19.34
CA ASP A 300 4.11 9.49 20.54
C ASP A 300 4.68 8.73 21.76
N ILE A 301 5.75 7.95 21.58
CA ILE A 301 6.40 7.21 22.66
C ILE A 301 7.28 8.19 23.45
N LYS A 302 6.92 8.38 24.72
CA LYS A 302 7.68 9.16 25.70
C LYS A 302 8.66 8.29 26.47
#